data_AF-A0A842W394-F1
#
_entry.id   AF-A0A842W394-F1
#
_cell.length_a   1.000
_cell.length_b   1.000
_cell.length_c   1.000
_cell.angle_alpha   90.00
_cell.angle_beta   90.00
_cell.angle_gamma   90.00
#
_symmetry.space_group_name_H-M   'P 1'
#
loop_
_entity.id
_entity.type
_entity.pdbx_description
1 polymer ?
#
loop_
_entity_poly.entity_id
_entity_poly.type
_entity_poly.pdbx_seq_one_letter_code
_entity_poly.pdbx_strand_id
1 'polypeptide(L)'
;MSEKDSEKTAKNGEFSEESLREIAVEIVKRRLALKIHWTAYLIVNIGLFIINITVDDSYMWVWWPITGWGIAVLTHSFNYVSYRRGLFNSARTTLLWYHIFFAILISAFLHFIDNFTGSTTSHWWYWPVIPILLSAIVNIITYYVFKPKKNEDTRKSYIDRKVDREMKKLGI
;
A
#
# COMPACT_ATOMS: atom_id res chain seq x y z
N MET A 1 1.26 39.37 -28.05
CA MET A 1 1.92 38.23 -27.38
C MET A 1 3.39 38.29 -27.77
N SER A 2 4.33 38.31 -26.83
CA SER A 2 5.77 38.37 -27.19
C SER A 2 6.28 37.00 -27.60
N GLU A 3 7.32 36.96 -28.43
CA GLU A 3 7.98 35.73 -28.90
C GLU A 3 8.42 34.81 -27.73
N LYS A 4 8.90 35.41 -26.63
CA LYS A 4 9.25 34.71 -25.39
C LYS A 4 8.05 34.05 -24.71
N ASP A 5 6.87 34.65 -24.79
CA ASP A 5 5.65 34.09 -24.19
C ASP A 5 5.11 32.91 -25.01
N SER A 6 5.27 32.93 -26.33
CA SER A 6 4.94 31.79 -27.20
C SER A 6 5.90 30.61 -26.99
N GLU A 7 7.20 30.87 -26.87
CA GLU A 7 8.21 29.83 -26.64
C GLU A 7 8.03 29.16 -25.27
N LYS A 8 7.77 29.95 -24.22
CA LYS A 8 7.48 29.43 -22.87
C LYS A 8 6.21 28.59 -22.84
N THR A 9 5.16 29.01 -23.53
CA THR A 9 3.89 28.26 -23.60
C THR A 9 4.07 26.94 -24.36
N ALA A 10 4.81 26.95 -25.47
CA ALA A 10 5.12 25.76 -26.25
C ALA A 10 5.94 24.74 -25.43
N LYS A 11 7.01 25.19 -24.77
CA LYS A 11 7.86 24.36 -23.90
C LYS A 11 7.10 23.76 -22.71
N ASN A 12 6.22 24.55 -22.08
CA ASN A 12 5.37 24.06 -21.00
C ASN A 12 4.36 23.02 -21.49
N GLY A 13 3.80 23.19 -22.69
CA GLY A 13 2.92 22.23 -23.33
C GLY A 13 3.62 20.92 -23.66
N GLU A 14 4.82 20.98 -24.24
CA GLU A 14 5.64 19.81 -24.56
C GLU A 14 6.01 19.00 -23.31
N PHE A 15 6.49 19.67 -22.24
CA PHE A 15 6.77 19.02 -20.96
C PHE A 15 5.52 18.41 -20.30
N SER A 16 4.36 19.04 -20.49
CA SER A 16 3.07 18.49 -20.01
C SER A 16 2.68 17.22 -20.77
N GLU A 17 2.75 17.20 -22.09
CA GLU A 17 2.42 16.02 -22.90
C GLU A 17 3.38 14.85 -22.62
N GLU A 18 4.68 15.14 -22.49
CA GLU A 18 5.68 14.14 -22.12
C GLU A 18 5.40 13.53 -20.74
N SER A 19 5.17 14.36 -19.72
CA SER A 19 4.86 13.87 -18.37
C SER A 19 3.53 13.10 -18.30
N LEU A 20 2.50 13.52 -19.02
CA LEU A 20 1.23 12.80 -19.14
C LEU A 20 1.44 11.42 -19.79
N ARG A 21 2.27 11.36 -20.84
CA ARG A 21 2.62 10.10 -21.51
C ARG A 21 3.39 9.16 -20.58
N GLU A 22 4.34 9.67 -19.81
CA GLU A 22 5.06 8.88 -18.81
C GLU A 22 4.12 8.27 -17.76
N ILE A 23 3.20 9.07 -17.22
CA ILE A 23 2.17 8.59 -16.27
C ILE A 23 1.30 7.52 -16.93
N ALA A 24 0.87 7.72 -18.18
CA ALA A 24 0.06 6.74 -18.89
C ALA A 24 0.80 5.41 -19.09
N VAL A 25 2.08 5.45 -19.49
CA VAL A 25 2.94 4.27 -19.63
C VAL A 25 3.06 3.53 -18.29
N GLU A 26 3.27 4.25 -17.20
CA GLU A 26 3.42 3.66 -15.86
C GLU A 26 2.12 2.99 -15.38
N ILE A 27 0.96 3.61 -15.62
CA ILE A 27 -0.36 3.01 -15.34
C ILE A 27 -0.54 1.70 -16.12
N VAL A 28 -0.19 1.69 -17.41
CA VAL A 28 -0.30 0.49 -18.26
C VAL A 28 0.62 -0.61 -17.76
N LYS A 29 1.90 -0.32 -17.46
CA LYS A 29 2.86 -1.28 -16.91
C LYS A 29 2.34 -1.92 -15.62
N ARG A 30 1.88 -1.11 -14.65
CA ARG A 30 1.37 -1.61 -13.37
C ARG A 30 0.10 -2.44 -13.55
N ARG A 31 -0.79 -2.03 -14.45
CA ARG A 31 -2.01 -2.79 -14.77
C ARG A 31 -1.67 -4.15 -15.40
N LEU A 32 -0.72 -4.20 -16.33
CA LEU A 32 -0.27 -5.44 -16.95
C LEU A 32 0.38 -6.38 -15.94
N ALA A 33 1.28 -5.85 -15.10
CA ALA A 33 1.88 -6.62 -14.02
C ALA A 33 0.82 -7.22 -13.10
N LEU A 34 -0.17 -6.43 -12.68
CA LEU A 34 -1.27 -6.91 -11.84
C LEU A 34 -2.07 -8.04 -12.52
N LYS A 35 -2.40 -7.88 -13.82
CA LYS A 35 -3.11 -8.89 -14.60
C LYS A 35 -2.33 -10.21 -14.65
N ILE A 36 -1.02 -10.15 -14.93
CA ILE A 36 -0.17 -11.34 -15.01
C ILE A 36 -0.18 -12.12 -13.68
N HIS A 37 -0.02 -11.42 -12.55
CA HIS A 37 -0.03 -12.07 -11.23
C HIS A 37 -1.39 -12.70 -10.89
N TRP A 38 -2.50 -12.01 -11.19
CA TRP A 38 -3.85 -12.56 -11.02
C TRP A 38 -4.11 -13.77 -11.91
N THR A 39 -3.72 -13.70 -13.18
CA THR A 39 -3.90 -14.81 -14.13
C THR A 39 -3.08 -16.02 -13.71
N ALA A 40 -1.81 -15.83 -13.36
CA ALA A 40 -0.95 -16.90 -12.87
C ALA A 40 -1.52 -17.52 -11.58
N TYR A 41 -1.94 -16.68 -10.63
CA TYR A 41 -2.56 -17.13 -9.39
C TYR A 41 -3.81 -17.99 -9.63
N LEU A 42 -4.73 -17.55 -10.50
CA LEU A 42 -5.94 -18.29 -10.80
C LEU A 42 -5.65 -19.62 -11.50
N ILE A 43 -4.83 -19.60 -12.56
CA ILE A 43 -4.52 -20.82 -13.33
C ILE A 43 -3.82 -21.85 -12.44
N VAL A 44 -2.80 -21.43 -11.69
CA VAL A 44 -2.03 -22.36 -10.85
C VAL A 44 -2.90 -22.90 -9.73
N ASN A 45 -3.67 -22.07 -9.01
CA ASN A 45 -4.49 -22.56 -7.90
C ASN A 45 -5.65 -23.45 -8.37
N ILE A 46 -6.23 -23.20 -9.55
CA ILE A 46 -7.21 -24.13 -10.15
C ILE A 46 -6.55 -25.48 -10.44
N GLY A 47 -5.35 -25.48 -11.03
CA GLY A 47 -4.60 -26.72 -11.29
C GLY A 47 -4.27 -27.47 -10.00
N LEU A 48 -3.77 -26.77 -8.97
CA LEU A 48 -3.47 -27.37 -7.67
C LEU A 48 -4.72 -27.89 -6.96
N PHE A 49 -5.86 -27.21 -7.13
CA PHE A 49 -7.15 -27.68 -6.60
C PHE A 49 -7.56 -29.00 -7.25
N ILE A 50 -7.47 -29.09 -8.58
CA ILE A 50 -7.76 -30.33 -9.32
C ILE A 50 -6.82 -31.45 -8.86
N ILE A 51 -5.52 -31.17 -8.71
CA ILE A 51 -4.55 -32.17 -8.23
C ILE A 51 -4.91 -32.64 -6.81
N ASN A 52 -5.24 -31.71 -5.91
CA ASN A 52 -5.58 -32.05 -4.54
C ASN A 52 -6.76 -33.03 -4.48
N ILE A 53 -7.88 -32.73 -5.14
CA ILE A 53 -9.07 -33.60 -5.10
C ILE A 53 -8.91 -34.92 -5.87
N THR A 54 -7.97 -35.02 -6.81
CA THR A 54 -7.77 -36.23 -7.63
C THR A 54 -6.72 -37.18 -7.06
N VAL A 55 -5.76 -36.66 -6.30
CA VAL A 55 -4.66 -37.45 -5.72
C VAL A 55 -4.99 -37.90 -4.30
N ASP A 56 -5.44 -36.98 -3.44
CA ASP A 56 -5.76 -37.25 -2.03
C ASP A 56 -6.64 -36.12 -1.47
N ASP A 57 -7.93 -36.42 -1.27
CA ASP A 57 -8.91 -35.47 -0.74
C ASP A 57 -8.99 -35.47 0.80
N SER A 58 -8.22 -36.34 1.48
CA SER A 58 -8.21 -36.42 2.94
C SER A 58 -7.65 -35.16 3.60
N TYR A 59 -6.79 -34.44 2.89
CA TYR A 59 -6.22 -33.19 3.33
C TYR A 59 -6.16 -32.15 2.21
N MET A 60 -6.92 -31.06 2.36
CA MET A 60 -6.97 -29.97 1.39
C MET A 60 -5.75 -29.05 1.45
N TRP A 61 -4.56 -29.58 1.15
CA TRP A 61 -3.31 -28.81 1.15
C TRP A 61 -3.34 -27.60 0.19
N VAL A 62 -4.23 -27.58 -0.80
CA VAL A 62 -4.40 -26.45 -1.73
C VAL A 62 -4.72 -25.12 -1.02
N TRP A 63 -5.25 -25.15 0.20
CA TRP A 63 -5.48 -23.92 0.96
C TRP A 63 -4.18 -23.17 1.30
N TRP A 64 -3.04 -23.85 1.39
CA TRP A 64 -1.73 -23.23 1.62
C TRP A 64 -1.30 -22.28 0.50
N PRO A 65 -1.21 -22.71 -0.78
CA PRO A 65 -0.88 -21.81 -1.87
C PRO A 65 -1.97 -20.76 -2.12
N ILE A 66 -3.26 -21.09 -1.95
CA ILE A 66 -4.36 -20.12 -2.09
C ILE A 66 -4.18 -18.96 -1.12
N THR A 67 -4.00 -19.24 0.17
CA THR A 67 -3.89 -18.21 1.19
C THR A 67 -2.53 -17.51 1.16
N GLY A 68 -1.43 -18.26 1.03
CA GLY A 68 -0.07 -17.71 1.00
C GLY A 68 0.18 -16.83 -0.22
N TRP A 69 -0.10 -17.32 -1.44
CA TRP A 69 0.08 -16.51 -2.66
C TRP A 69 -1.02 -15.45 -2.80
N GLY A 70 -2.21 -15.69 -2.23
CA GLY A 70 -3.28 -14.70 -2.19
C GLY A 70 -2.84 -13.39 -1.53
N ILE A 71 -2.03 -13.46 -0.48
CA ILE A 71 -1.43 -12.28 0.17
C ILE A 71 -0.55 -11.48 -0.80
N ALA A 72 0.26 -12.16 -1.63
CA ALA A 72 1.11 -11.49 -2.61
C ALA A 72 0.26 -10.77 -3.68
N VAL A 73 -0.78 -11.42 -4.19
CA VAL A 73 -1.71 -10.84 -5.17
C VAL A 73 -2.50 -9.66 -4.59
N LEU A 74 -2.95 -9.76 -3.33
CA LEU A 74 -3.59 -8.66 -2.61
C LEU A 74 -2.63 -7.48 -2.46
N THR A 75 -1.36 -7.73 -2.18
CA THR A 75 -0.32 -6.70 -2.09
C THR A 75 -0.12 -5.98 -3.42
N HIS A 76 -0.01 -6.71 -4.53
CA HIS A 76 0.06 -6.10 -5.86
C HIS A 76 -1.20 -5.27 -6.20
N SER A 77 -2.37 -5.76 -5.82
CA SER A 77 -3.64 -5.08 -6.02
C SER A 77 -3.70 -3.76 -5.23
N PHE A 78 -3.29 -3.80 -3.97
CA PHE A 78 -3.19 -2.64 -3.11
C PHE A 78 -2.22 -1.59 -3.66
N ASN A 79 -1.05 -2.01 -4.15
CA ASN A 79 -0.06 -1.12 -4.77
C ASN A 79 -0.62 -0.40 -5.99
N TYR A 80 -1.31 -1.12 -6.88
CA TYR A 80 -1.91 -0.52 -8.07
C TYR A 80 -3.04 0.45 -7.72
N VAL A 81 -3.95 0.08 -6.81
CA VAL A 81 -5.07 0.92 -6.40
C VAL A 81 -4.57 2.18 -5.71
N SER A 82 -3.61 2.05 -4.81
CA SER A 82 -3.08 3.19 -4.07
C SER A 82 -2.31 4.17 -4.96
N TYR A 83 -1.58 3.65 -5.95
CA TYR A 83 -0.97 4.47 -7.00
C TYR A 83 -2.03 5.23 -7.80
N ARG A 84 -3.09 4.54 -8.28
CA ARG A 84 -4.15 5.16 -9.08
C ARG A 84 -4.97 6.21 -8.31
N ARG A 85 -5.22 5.98 -7.02
CA ARG A 85 -6.05 6.85 -6.18
C ARG A 85 -5.29 8.03 -5.57
N GLY A 86 -3.97 8.11 -5.74
CA GLY A 86 -3.17 9.16 -5.10
C GLY A 86 -3.28 9.15 -3.57
N LEU A 87 -3.53 7.98 -2.95
CA LEU A 87 -3.66 7.86 -1.49
C LEU A 87 -2.35 8.21 -0.76
N PHE A 88 -1.26 8.28 -1.52
CA PHE A 88 0.12 8.45 -1.08
C PHE A 88 0.65 9.84 -1.45
N ASN A 89 0.00 10.89 -0.94
CA ASN A 89 0.49 12.27 -1.11
C ASN A 89 1.74 12.58 -0.27
N SER A 90 2.14 11.70 0.65
CA SER A 90 3.40 11.83 1.40
C SER A 90 4.00 10.47 1.73
N ALA A 91 5.33 10.40 1.84
CA ALA A 91 6.05 9.19 2.26
C ALA A 91 5.55 8.67 3.62
N ARG A 92 5.15 9.58 4.51
CA ARG A 92 4.60 9.23 5.82
C ARG A 92 3.23 8.58 5.69
N THR A 93 2.31 9.17 4.93
CA THR A 93 0.97 8.58 4.68
C THR A 93 1.10 7.20 4.04
N THR A 94 2.04 7.06 3.11
CA THR A 94 2.37 5.80 2.44
C THR A 94 2.76 4.73 3.45
N LEU A 95 3.74 5.02 4.31
CA LEU A 95 4.23 4.10 5.32
C LEU A 95 3.10 3.57 6.22
N LEU A 96 2.21 4.45 6.71
CA LEU A 96 1.10 4.07 7.59
C LEU A 96 0.14 3.09 6.94
N TRP A 97 -0.29 3.40 5.72
CA TRP A 97 -1.23 2.56 4.99
C TRP A 97 -0.65 1.19 4.68
N TYR A 98 0.64 1.12 4.34
CA TYR A 98 1.33 -0.16 4.20
C TYR A 98 1.39 -0.94 5.51
N HIS A 99 1.73 -0.27 6.63
CA HIS A 99 1.77 -0.94 7.94
C HIS A 99 0.41 -1.49 8.35
N ILE A 100 -0.66 -0.71 8.21
CA ILE A 100 -2.02 -1.15 8.51
C ILE A 100 -2.44 -2.30 7.59
N PHE A 101 -2.16 -2.19 6.30
CA PHE A 101 -2.50 -3.22 5.31
C PHE A 101 -1.81 -4.56 5.61
N PHE A 102 -0.48 -4.55 5.81
CA PHE A 102 0.28 -5.75 6.14
C PHE A 102 -0.08 -6.29 7.52
N ALA A 103 -0.36 -5.43 8.50
CA ALA A 103 -0.82 -5.83 9.81
C ALA A 103 -2.09 -6.69 9.72
N ILE A 104 -3.08 -6.22 8.97
CA ILE A 104 -4.34 -6.93 8.76
C ILE A 104 -4.12 -8.25 8.02
N LEU A 105 -3.33 -8.24 6.93
CA LEU A 105 -3.06 -9.45 6.15
C LEU A 105 -2.33 -10.53 6.95
N ILE A 106 -1.27 -10.15 7.67
CA ILE A 106 -0.52 -11.08 8.51
C ILE A 106 -1.42 -11.64 9.61
N SER A 107 -2.19 -10.78 10.28
CA SER A 107 -3.11 -11.23 11.34
C SER A 107 -4.14 -12.22 10.79
N ALA A 108 -4.78 -11.91 9.66
CA ALA A 108 -5.75 -12.79 9.02
C ALA A 108 -5.12 -14.13 8.62
N PHE A 109 -3.89 -14.11 8.10
CA PHE A 109 -3.17 -15.32 7.73
C PHE A 109 -2.83 -16.18 8.95
N LEU A 110 -2.32 -15.59 10.03
CA LEU A 110 -1.99 -16.33 11.25
C LEU A 110 -3.23 -16.95 11.91
N HIS A 111 -4.37 -16.23 11.88
CA HIS A 111 -5.65 -16.80 12.28
C HIS A 111 -6.05 -17.98 11.40
N PHE A 112 -5.89 -17.87 10.08
CA PHE A 112 -6.14 -18.98 9.17
C PHE A 112 -5.27 -20.19 9.52
N ILE A 113 -3.97 -20.00 9.77
CA ILE A 113 -3.05 -21.08 10.18
C ILE A 113 -3.54 -21.78 11.45
N ASP A 114 -3.89 -21.01 12.48
CA ASP A 114 -4.33 -21.53 13.78
C ASP A 114 -5.58 -22.40 13.64
N ASN A 115 -6.57 -21.90 12.89
CA ASN A 115 -7.82 -22.60 12.64
C ASN A 115 -7.63 -23.81 11.72
N PHE A 116 -6.83 -23.68 10.67
CA PHE A 116 -6.66 -24.72 9.64
C PHE A 116 -5.79 -25.87 10.12
N THR A 117 -4.83 -25.60 11.02
CA THR A 117 -3.94 -26.63 11.59
C THR A 117 -4.57 -27.31 12.81
N GLY A 118 -5.73 -26.84 13.29
CA GLY A 118 -6.40 -27.39 14.47
C GLY A 118 -5.55 -27.28 15.74
N SER A 119 -4.75 -26.21 15.85
CA SER A 119 -3.79 -26.04 16.94
C SER A 119 -4.52 -26.01 18.30
N THR A 120 -4.16 -26.92 19.21
CA THR A 120 -4.70 -26.98 20.59
C THR A 120 -3.91 -26.11 21.56
N THR A 121 -2.84 -25.46 21.08
CA THR A 121 -2.02 -24.56 21.88
C THR A 121 -2.76 -23.24 22.04
N SER A 122 -2.69 -22.63 23.23
CA SER A 122 -3.31 -21.35 23.55
C SER A 122 -2.95 -20.29 22.49
N HIS A 123 -3.87 -20.03 21.54
CA HIS A 123 -3.88 -18.97 20.52
C HIS A 123 -2.55 -18.22 20.34
N TRP A 124 -1.54 -18.93 19.84
CA TRP A 124 -0.18 -18.41 19.74
C TRP A 124 -0.09 -17.18 18.81
N TRP A 125 -1.08 -17.00 17.93
CA TRP A 125 -1.20 -15.86 17.03
C TRP A 125 -1.37 -14.52 17.77
N TYR A 126 -1.74 -14.50 19.07
CA TYR A 126 -1.76 -13.26 19.86
C TYR A 126 -0.38 -12.60 19.94
N TRP A 127 0.67 -13.39 20.10
CA TRP A 127 2.05 -12.91 20.29
C TRP A 127 2.57 -12.05 19.13
N PRO A 128 2.34 -12.41 17.85
CA PRO A 128 2.66 -11.51 16.74
C PRO A 128 1.60 -10.43 16.49
N VAL A 129 0.30 -10.71 16.71
CA VAL A 129 -0.77 -9.74 16.36
C VAL A 129 -0.79 -8.53 17.29
N ILE A 130 -0.59 -8.71 18.60
CA ILE A 130 -0.63 -7.60 19.57
C ILE A 130 0.47 -6.54 19.28
N PRO A 131 1.75 -6.90 19.10
CA PRO A 131 2.78 -5.93 18.72
C PRO A 131 2.54 -5.25 17.38
N ILE A 132 1.99 -5.98 16.41
CA ILE A 132 1.65 -5.46 15.09
C ILE A 132 0.55 -4.39 15.19
N LEU A 133 -0.50 -4.66 15.98
CA LEU A 133 -1.57 -3.70 16.24
C LEU A 133 -1.05 -2.47 17.01
N LEU A 134 -0.20 -2.68 18.02
CA LEU A 134 0.42 -1.60 18.78
C LEU A 134 1.28 -0.71 17.86
N SER A 135 2.07 -1.32 16.98
CA SER A 135 2.88 -0.61 15.98
C SER A 135 2.02 0.22 15.03
N ALA A 136 0.88 -0.31 14.58
CA ALA A 136 -0.07 0.44 13.77
C ALA A 136 -0.66 1.64 14.54
N ILE A 137 -1.00 1.47 15.82
CA ILE A 137 -1.50 2.54 16.69
C ILE A 137 -0.45 3.65 16.87
N VAL A 138 0.81 3.30 17.17
CA VAL A 138 1.91 4.27 17.29
C VAL A 138 2.09 5.08 16.00
N ASN A 139 1.99 4.41 14.86
CA ASN A 139 2.07 5.02 13.55
C ASN A 139 0.91 6.00 13.30
N ILE A 140 -0.33 5.59 13.62
CA ILE A 140 -1.52 6.45 13.53
C ILE A 140 -1.38 7.68 14.44
N ILE A 141 -0.96 7.50 15.69
CA ILE A 141 -0.73 8.60 16.64
C ILE A 141 0.31 9.56 16.06
N THR A 142 1.44 9.04 15.61
CA THR A 142 2.51 9.83 14.98
C THR A 142 1.95 10.64 13.81
N TYR A 143 1.18 10.02 12.92
CA TYR A 143 0.56 10.74 11.80
C TYR A 143 -0.26 11.94 12.24
N TYR A 144 -1.16 11.76 13.21
CA TYR A 144 -2.03 12.84 13.67
C TYR A 144 -1.27 13.92 14.45
N VAL A 145 -0.24 13.57 15.21
CA VAL A 145 0.63 14.52 15.92
C VAL A 145 1.41 15.42 14.95
N PHE A 146 1.88 14.86 13.83
CA PHE A 146 2.70 15.58 12.85
C PHE A 146 1.93 16.11 11.64
N LYS A 147 0.61 15.85 11.56
CA LYS A 147 -0.24 16.32 10.46
C LYS A 147 -0.29 17.86 10.46
N PRO A 148 0.02 18.54 9.33
CA PRO A 148 -0.11 19.98 9.24
C PRO A 148 -1.56 20.42 9.46
N LYS A 149 -1.76 21.57 10.12
CA LYS A 149 -3.10 22.16 10.24
C LYS A 149 -3.61 22.61 8.87
N LYS A 150 -4.93 22.73 8.70
CA LYS A 150 -5.59 23.09 7.41
C LYS A 150 -5.04 24.38 6.77
N ASN A 151 -4.43 25.26 7.55
CA ASN A 151 -3.97 26.59 7.14
C ASN A 151 -2.44 26.67 7.02
N GLU A 152 -1.72 25.55 7.12
CA GLU A 152 -0.26 25.52 7.11
C GLU A 152 0.28 25.02 5.77
N ASP A 153 1.40 25.60 5.31
CA ASP A 153 2.07 25.16 4.09
C ASP A 153 2.57 23.72 4.24
N THR A 154 2.04 22.83 3.40
CA THR A 154 2.37 21.40 3.37
C THR A 154 3.76 21.13 2.79
N ARG A 155 4.37 22.10 2.11
CA ARG A 155 5.73 22.00 1.55
C ARG A 155 6.83 22.24 2.58
N LYS A 156 6.51 22.90 3.69
CA LYS A 156 7.46 23.18 4.79
C LYS A 156 7.63 21.97 5.72
N SER A 157 8.80 21.80 6.34
CA SER A 157 9.01 20.76 7.35
C SER A 157 8.17 21.05 8.61
N TYR A 158 7.95 20.03 9.44
CA TYR A 158 7.28 20.20 10.74
C TYR A 158 8.02 21.21 11.64
N ILE A 159 9.35 21.16 11.64
CA ILE A 159 10.19 22.08 12.42
C ILE A 159 10.05 23.50 11.87
N ASP A 160 10.15 23.70 10.56
CA ASP A 160 9.98 25.02 9.92
C ASP A 160 8.63 25.65 10.28
N ARG A 161 7.54 24.87 10.24
CA ARG A 161 6.20 25.36 10.64
C ARG A 161 6.14 25.77 12.11
N LYS A 162 6.84 25.05 12.98
CA LYS A 162 6.93 25.37 14.42
C LYS A 162 7.77 26.63 14.63
N VAL A 163 8.89 26.76 13.93
CA VAL A 163 9.76 27.95 13.96
C VAL A 163 8.99 29.17 13.47
N ASP A 164 8.33 29.11 12.32
CA ASP A 164 7.49 30.20 11.78
C ASP A 164 6.43 30.66 12.80
N ARG A 165 5.86 29.71 13.55
CA ARG A 165 4.84 30.01 14.57
C ARG A 165 5.45 30.70 15.80
N GLU A 166 6.63 30.28 16.25
CA GLU A 166 7.33 30.96 17.34
C GLU A 166 7.83 32.35 16.90
N MET A 167 8.39 32.48 15.69
CA MET A 167 8.75 33.77 15.09
C MET A 167 7.55 34.73 15.05
N LYS A 168 6.40 34.26 14.57
CA LYS A 168 5.16 35.03 14.54
C LYS A 168 4.67 35.46 15.92
N LYS A 169 4.88 34.66 16.97
CA LYS A 169 4.55 35.06 18.36
C LYS A 169 5.51 36.12 18.90
N LEU A 170 6.78 36.04 18.49
CA LEU A 170 7.82 36.98 18.88
C LEU A 170 7.76 38.30 18.08
N GLY A 171 6.87 38.39 17.09
CA GLY A 171 6.69 39.60 16.27
C GLY A 171 7.79 39.81 15.23
N ILE A 172 8.53 38.74 14.88
CA ILE A 172 9.63 38.73 13.92
C ILE A 172 9.25 37.91 12.67
#